data_AF-A0A9D4D4F8-F1
#
_entry.id   AF-A0A9D4D4F8-F1
#
_cell.length_a   1.000
_cell.length_b   1.000
_cell.length_c   1.000
_cell.angle_alpha   90.00
_cell.angle_beta   90.00
_cell.angle_gamma   90.00
#
_symmetry.space_group_name_H-M   'P 1'
#
loop_
_entity.id
_entity.type
_entity.pdbx_description
1 polymer ?
#
loop_
_entity_poly.entity_id
_entity_poly.type
_entity_poly.pdbx_seq_one_letter_code
_entity_poly.pdbx_strand_id
1 'polypeptide(L)' 'MSVKLLDNNPNIADLSDQFRQTKLGEQFCDLYDNEWTDALDALQSRFEERHAISILLDIVMVYVYLTFLSFNL' A
#
# COMPACT_ATOMS: atom_id res chain seq x y z
N MET A 1 13.33 8.76 33.30
CA MET A 1 14.28 7.63 33.38
C MET A 1 13.81 6.59 32.37
N SER A 2 14.33 6.65 31.13
CA SER A 2 13.87 5.80 30.03
C SER A 2 14.71 4.52 30.01
N VAL A 3 14.06 3.39 30.28
CA VAL A 3 14.72 2.08 30.38
C VAL A 3 15.19 1.67 28.99
N LYS A 4 16.51 1.58 28.81
CA LYS A 4 17.15 0.98 27.64
C LYS A 4 16.81 -0.51 27.61
N LEU A 5 15.86 -0.90 26.76
CA LEU A 5 15.46 -2.30 26.55
C LEU A 5 16.11 -2.91 25.30
N LEU A 6 17.33 -2.50 24.94
CA LEU A 6 17.98 -2.90 23.69
C LEU A 6 19.42 -3.41 23.87
N ASP A 7 19.80 -3.84 25.08
CA ASP A 7 21.04 -4.60 25.21
C ASP A 7 20.75 -6.08 24.90
N ASN A 8 20.98 -6.44 23.63
CA ASN A 8 21.39 -7.79 23.21
C ASN A 8 20.35 -8.92 23.41
N ASN A 9 19.08 -8.69 23.04
CA ASN A 9 18.14 -9.79 22.83
C ASN A 9 17.99 -10.09 21.32
N PRO A 10 18.63 -11.14 20.77
CA PRO A 10 18.50 -11.51 19.36
C PRO A 10 17.07 -11.92 18.96
N ASN A 11 16.16 -12.02 19.94
CA ASN A 11 14.76 -12.36 19.74
C ASN A 11 13.81 -11.15 19.72
N ILE A 12 14.31 -9.92 19.93
CA ILE A 12 13.51 -8.68 19.85
C ILE A 12 13.97 -7.94 18.60
N ALA A 13 13.14 -7.99 17.56
CA ALA A 13 13.37 -7.22 16.34
C ALA A 13 13.41 -5.72 16.67
N ASP A 14 14.51 -5.04 16.31
CA ASP A 14 14.66 -3.61 16.54
C ASP A 14 13.63 -2.82 15.73
N LEU A 15 12.55 -2.39 16.39
CA LEU A 15 11.42 -1.70 15.75
C LEU A 15 11.81 -0.37 15.07
N SER A 16 12.99 0.16 15.37
CA SER A 16 13.51 1.38 14.77
C SER A 16 14.27 1.16 13.45
N ASP A 17 14.66 -0.09 13.15
CA ASP A 17 15.41 -0.41 11.93
C ASP A 17 14.53 -0.20 10.69
N GLN A 18 14.94 0.78 9.87
CA GLN A 18 14.26 1.18 8.65
C GLN A 18 14.46 0.19 7.48
N PHE A 19 15.35 -0.78 7.61
CA PHE A 19 15.67 -1.76 6.58
C PHE A 19 15.12 -3.15 6.87
N ARG A 20 14.32 -3.32 7.93
CA ARG A 20 13.62 -4.60 8.15
C ARG A 20 12.62 -4.85 7.05
N GLN A 21 12.60 -6.09 6.57
CA GLN A 21 11.74 -6.55 5.48
C GLN A 21 10.25 -6.26 5.73
N THR A 22 9.81 -6.26 6.99
CA THR A 22 8.43 -5.91 7.36
C THR A 22 8.08 -4.45 7.03
N LYS A 23 9.05 -3.54 7.10
CA LYS A 23 8.84 -2.12 6.82
C LYS A 23 8.58 -1.84 5.34
N LEU A 24 9.12 -2.67 4.43
CA LEU A 24 8.79 -2.59 3.01
C LEU A 24 7.32 -2.94 2.77
N GLY A 25 6.80 -3.96 3.46
CA GLY A 25 5.38 -4.31 3.38
C GLY A 25 4.49 -3.20 3.91
N GLU A 26 4.84 -2.62 5.07
CA GLU A 26 4.13 -1.47 5.64
C GLU A 26 4.14 -0.26 4.69
N GLN A 27 5.31 0.14 4.19
CA GLN A 27 5.44 1.26 3.25
C GLN A 27 4.66 1.04 1.94
N PHE A 28 4.61 -0.20 1.45
CA PHE A 28 3.84 -0.52 0.25
C PHE A 28 2.34 -0.41 0.51
N CYS A 29 1.84 -0.94 1.64
CA CYS A 29 0.45 -0.77 2.03
C CYS A 29 0.09 0.71 2.20
N ASP A 30 0.91 1.48 2.93
CA ASP A 30 0.69 2.91 3.17
C ASP A 30 0.64 3.70 1.85
N LEU A 31 1.54 3.39 0.90
CA LEU A 31 1.52 4.05 -0.41
C LEU A 31 0.20 3.79 -1.14
N TYR A 32 -0.23 2.53 -1.22
CA TYR A 32 -1.48 2.20 -1.92
C TYR A 32 -2.72 2.81 -1.27
N ASP A 33 -2.77 2.85 0.07
CA ASP A 33 -3.89 3.44 0.81
C ASP A 33 -3.99 4.96 0.59
N ASN A 34 -2.85 5.66 0.64
CA ASN A 34 -2.78 7.09 0.37
C ASN A 34 -3.18 7.41 -1.07
N GLU A 35 -2.59 6.72 -2.06
CA GLU A 35 -2.87 6.98 -3.48
C GLU A 35 -4.32 6.62 -3.85
N TRP A 36 -4.90 5.58 -3.24
CA TRP A 36 -6.31 5.24 -3.42
C TRP A 36 -7.23 6.34 -2.88
N THR A 37 -6.92 6.85 -1.69
CA THR A 37 -7.67 7.94 -1.05
C THR A 37 -7.62 9.21 -1.90
N ASP A 38 -6.43 9.63 -2.33
CA ASP A 38 -6.24 10.82 -3.16
C ASP A 38 -6.97 10.70 -4.50
N ALA A 39 -6.92 9.52 -5.14
CA ALA A 39 -7.61 9.27 -6.39
C ALA A 39 -9.15 9.29 -6.24
N LEU A 40 -9.68 8.74 -5.14
CA LEU A 40 -11.11 8.76 -4.84
C LEU A 40 -11.59 10.20 -4.62
N ASP A 41 -10.86 10.98 -3.81
CA ASP A 41 -11.17 12.39 -3.55
C ASP A 41 -11.19 13.23 -4.84
N ALA A 42 -10.21 13.01 -5.73
CA ALA A 42 -10.18 13.67 -7.02
C ALA A 42 -11.40 13.33 -7.90
N LEU A 43 -11.83 12.06 -7.90
CA LEU A 43 -12.98 11.60 -8.70
C LEU A 43 -14.33 12.06 -8.14
N GLN A 44 -14.45 12.19 -6.81
CA GLN A 44 -15.67 12.65 -6.16
C GLN A 44 -16.07 14.09 -6.52
N SER A 45 -15.13 14.88 -7.08
CA SER A 45 -15.45 16.18 -7.66
C SER A 45 -16.39 16.12 -8.88
N ARG A 46 -16.53 14.94 -9.50
CA ARG A 46 -17.29 14.74 -10.75
C ARG A 46 -18.29 13.59 -10.70
N PHE A 47 -18.10 12.64 -9.79
CA PHE A 47 -18.88 11.41 -9.72
C PHE A 47 -19.34 11.15 -8.29
N GLU A 48 -20.51 10.51 -8.15
CA GLU A 48 -20.90 9.93 -6.86
C GLU A 48 -19.89 8.85 -6.46
N GLU A 49 -19.62 8.73 -5.16
CA GLU A 49 -18.63 7.81 -4.59
C GLU A 49 -18.70 6.39 -5.19
N ARG A 50 -19.90 5.81 -5.30
CA ARG A 50 -20.08 4.46 -5.88
C ARG A 50 -19.56 4.36 -7.32
N HIS A 51 -19.78 5.40 -8.10
CA HIS A 51 -19.33 5.45 -9.49
C HIS A 51 -17.81 5.69 -9.56
N ALA A 52 -17.27 6.56 -8.71
CA ALA A 52 -15.83 6.77 -8.58
C ALA A 52 -15.09 5.47 -8.21
N ILE A 53 -15.62 4.71 -7.23
CA ILE A 53 -15.09 3.39 -6.85
C ILE A 53 -15.15 2.41 -8.03
N SER A 54 -16.24 2.38 -8.81
CA SER A 54 -16.34 1.53 -9.99
C SER A 54 -15.25 1.84 -11.02
N ILE A 55 -14.97 3.12 -11.27
CA ILE A 55 -13.91 3.56 -12.20
C ILE A 55 -12.53 3.10 -11.70
N LEU A 56 -12.22 3.31 -10.42
CA LEU A 56 -10.93 2.88 -9.85
C LEU A 56 -10.76 1.36 -9.94
N LEU A 57 -11.82 0.60 -9.69
CA LEU A 57 -11.80 -0.86 -9.77
C LEU A 57 -11.56 -1.34 -11.21
N ASP A 58 -12.19 -0.71 -12.21
CA ASP A 58 -11.97 -1.02 -13.62
C ASP A 58 -10.50 -0.77 -14.04
N ILE A 59 -9.89 0.33 -13.58
CA ILE A 59 -8.48 0.65 -13.87
C ILE A 59 -7.56 -0.45 -13.34
N VAL A 60 -7.74 -0.87 -12.08
CA VAL A 60 -6.90 -1.90 -11.45
C VAL A 60 -7.11 -3.26 -12.11
N MET A 61 -8.37 -3.63 -12.40
CA MET A 61 -8.70 -4.93 -12.98
C MET A 61 -8.23 -5.06 -14.44
N VAL A 62 -8.37 -4.01 -15.27
CA VAL A 62 -7.86 -4.00 -16.66
C VAL A 62 -6.35 -4.20 -16.71
N TYR A 63 -5.62 -3.61 -15.76
CA TYR A 63 -4.16 -3.77 -15.66
C TYR A 63 -3.76 -5.23 -15.38
N VAL A 64 -4.49 -5.92 -14.48
CA VAL A 64 -4.24 -7.34 -14.14
C VAL A 64 -4.45 -8.25 -15.36
N TYR A 65 -5.53 -8.06 -16.12
CA TYR A 65 -5.77 -8.86 -17.32
C TYR A 65 -4.73 -8.61 -18.42
N LEU A 66 -4.32 -7.36 -18.65
CA LEU A 66 -3.31 -7.03 -19.66
C LEU A 66 -1.93 -7.58 -19.30
N THR A 67 -1.49 -7.43 -18.04
CA THR A 67 -0.22 -8.01 -17.59
C THR A 67 -0.23 -9.53 -17.66
N PHE A 68 -1.34 -10.17 -17.27
CA PHE A 68 -1.50 -11.61 -17.40
C PHE A 68 -1.42 -12.09 -18.87
N LEU A 69 -2.10 -11.40 -19.80
CA LEU A 69 -2.06 -11.74 -21.21
C LEU A 69 -0.65 -11.55 -21.82
N SER A 70 0.02 -10.47 -21.44
CA SER A 70 1.38 -10.13 -21.90
C SER A 70 2.45 -11.14 -21.44
N PHE A 71 2.20 -11.85 -20.33
CA PHE A 71 3.10 -12.87 -19.81
C PHE A 71 2.81 -14.28 -20.35
N ASN A 72 1.62 -14.50 -20.94
CA ASN A 72 1.18 -15.79 -21.47
C ASN A 72 1.19 -15.86 -23.01
N LEU A 73 1.70 -14.82 -23.69
CA LEU A 73 1.95 -14.74 -25.14
C LEU A 73 3.46 -14.69 -25.39
#